data_AF-A0A948UJW5-F1
#
_entry.id   AF-A0A948UJW5-F1
#
_cell.length_a   1.000
_cell.length_b   1.000
_cell.length_c   1.000
_cell.angle_alpha   90.00
_cell.angle_beta   90.00
_cell.angle_gamma   90.00
#
_symmetry.space_group_name_H-M   'P 1'
#
loop_
_entity.id
_entity.type
_entity.pdbx_description
1 polymer ?
#
loop_
_entity_poly.entity_id
_entity_poly.type
_entity_poly.pdbx_seq_one_letter_code
_entity_poly.pdbx_strand_id
1 'polypeptide(L)' 'MNDEQNNEVIYPITIGDLQNDAVKRIGRKLTDDELYTAKKCVECGISFVMDIALKAAIEEAVEKNRQTKCRVIRGV' A
#
# COMPACT_ATOMS: atom_id res chain seq x y z
N MET A 1 -12.14 -14.10 18.84
CA MET A 1 -11.70 -13.81 17.47
C MET A 1 -11.85 -12.31 17.32
N ASN A 2 -10.74 -11.59 17.16
CA ASN A 2 -10.73 -10.12 17.12
C ASN A 2 -10.88 -9.70 15.65
N ASP A 3 -12.11 -9.63 15.16
CA ASP A 3 -12.43 -9.34 13.76
C ASP A 3 -12.20 -7.86 13.38
N GLU A 4 -11.90 -7.00 14.35
CA GLU A 4 -11.67 -5.56 14.13
C GLU A 4 -10.36 -5.26 13.37
N GLN A 5 -9.33 -6.11 13.47
CA GLN A 5 -8.08 -5.93 12.72
C GLN A 5 -8.24 -6.24 11.21
N ASN A 6 -9.24 -7.03 10.81
CA ASN A 6 -9.40 -7.46 9.42
C ASN A 6 -10.00 -6.37 8.51
N ASN A 7 -10.53 -5.27 9.07
CA ASN A 7 -11.13 -4.18 8.31
C ASN A 7 -10.23 -2.94 8.20
N GLU A 8 -9.01 -2.97 8.77
CA GLU A 8 -8.10 -1.84 8.70
C GLU A 8 -7.48 -1.72 7.30
N VAL A 9 -7.80 -0.65 6.59
CA VAL A 9 -7.31 -0.41 5.23
C VAL A 9 -5.93 0.22 5.29
N ILE A 10 -4.91 -0.53 4.86
CA ILE A 10 -3.52 -0.04 4.83
C ILE A 10 -3.33 1.03 3.74
N TYR A 11 -3.99 0.89 2.57
CA TYR A 11 -3.86 1.88 1.48
C TYR A 11 -5.05 1.87 0.49
N PRO A 12 -6.05 2.76 0.66
CA PRO A 12 -7.11 2.95 -0.34
C PRO A 12 -6.76 4.05 -1.34
N ILE A 13 -7.00 3.81 -2.62
CA ILE A 13 -7.11 4.87 -3.62
C ILE A 13 -8.53 4.89 -4.16
N THR A 14 -9.18 6.04 -4.10
CA THR A 14 -10.52 6.23 -4.67
C THR A 14 -10.45 6.85 -6.07
N ILE A 15 -11.54 6.70 -6.84
CA ILE A 15 -11.72 7.43 -8.11
C ILE A 15 -11.66 8.95 -7.88
N GLY A 16 -12.13 9.42 -6.72
CA GLY A 16 -12.06 10.83 -6.34
C GLY A 16 -10.62 11.33 -6.24
N ASP A 17 -9.73 10.53 -5.64
CA ASP A 17 -8.30 10.86 -5.54
C ASP A 17 -7.66 10.96 -6.92
N LEU A 18 -7.94 9.97 -7.79
CA LEU A 18 -7.43 9.94 -9.16
C LEU A 18 -7.91 11.14 -9.98
N GLN A 19 -9.19 11.51 -9.85
CA GLN A 19 -9.76 12.67 -10.52
C GLN A 19 -9.24 14.00 -9.97
N ASN A 20 -9.05 14.11 -8.66
CA ASN A 20 -8.47 15.30 -8.03
C ASN A 20 -7.01 15.49 -8.48
N ASP A 21 -6.24 14.41 -8.60
CA ASP A 21 -4.87 14.48 -9.08
C ASP A 21 -4.81 14.85 -10.58
N ALA A 22 -5.75 14.35 -11.38
CA ALA A 22 -5.90 14.79 -12.77
C ALA A 22 -6.17 16.30 -12.87
N VAL A 23 -7.11 16.83 -12.06
CA VAL A 23 -7.37 18.28 -12.03
C VAL A 23 -6.12 19.06 -11.67
N LYS A 24 -5.32 18.59 -10.70
CA LYS A 24 -4.06 19.25 -10.31
C LYS A 24 -2.99 19.22 -11.41
N ARG A 25 -2.89 18.14 -12.18
CA ARG A 25 -1.83 17.95 -13.18
C ARG A 25 -2.15 18.48 -14.56
N ILE A 26 -3.39 18.28 -15.01
CA ILE A 26 -3.84 18.60 -16.38
C ILE A 26 -4.96 19.66 -16.40
N GLY A 27 -5.38 20.19 -15.26
CA GLY A 27 -6.34 21.29 -15.15
C GLY A 27 -7.80 20.89 -15.35
N ARG A 28 -8.11 19.61 -15.53
CA ARG A 28 -9.47 19.11 -15.71
C ARG A 28 -9.64 17.67 -15.20
N LYS A 29 -10.89 17.23 -15.07
CA LYS A 29 -11.24 15.82 -14.84
C LYS A 29 -10.93 14.97 -16.08
N LEU A 30 -10.61 13.71 -15.84
CA LEU A 30 -10.51 12.68 -16.87
C LEU A 30 -11.90 12.39 -17.43
N THR A 31 -12.00 12.20 -18.74
CA THR A 31 -13.18 11.63 -19.39
C THR A 31 -13.35 10.16 -18.99
N ASP A 32 -14.47 9.52 -19.34
CA ASP A 32 -14.73 8.13 -18.97
C ASP A 32 -13.68 7.16 -19.55
N ASP A 33 -13.27 7.35 -20.80
CA ASP A 33 -12.24 6.53 -21.46
C ASP A 33 -10.84 6.74 -20.85
N GLU A 34 -10.51 8.00 -20.55
CA GLU A 34 -9.26 8.36 -19.88
C GLU A 34 -9.22 7.80 -18.46
N LEU A 35 -10.34 7.89 -17.73
CA LEU A 35 -10.49 7.37 -16.38
C LEU A 35 -10.39 5.84 -16.37
N TYR A 36 -11.02 5.16 -17.32
CA TYR A 36 -10.92 3.72 -17.48
C TYR A 36 -9.46 3.28 -17.71
N THR A 37 -8.76 3.98 -18.59
CA THR A 37 -7.34 3.72 -18.89
C THR A 37 -6.47 3.99 -17.66
N ALA A 38 -6.66 5.15 -17.01
CA ALA A 38 -5.92 5.52 -15.82
C ALA A 38 -6.15 4.53 -14.67
N LYS A 39 -7.38 4.09 -14.46
CA LYS A 39 -7.74 3.07 -13.46
C LYS A 39 -6.95 1.79 -13.69
N LYS A 40 -6.96 1.24 -14.92
CA LYS A 40 -6.18 0.03 -15.25
C LYS A 40 -4.69 0.21 -15.00
N CYS A 41 -4.13 1.34 -15.39
CA CYS A 41 -2.71 1.62 -15.18
C CYS A 41 -2.37 1.68 -13.68
N VAL A 42 -3.19 2.34 -12.87
CA VAL A 42 -3.03 2.44 -11.42
C VAL A 42 -3.14 1.06 -10.77
N GLU A 43 -4.16 0.27 -11.13
CA GLU A 43 -4.36 -1.09 -10.60
C GLU A 43 -3.14 -1.98 -10.88
N CYS A 44 -2.65 -2.00 -12.13
CA CYS A 44 -1.46 -2.78 -12.50
C CYS A 44 -0.21 -2.30 -11.76
N GLY A 45 0.03 -0.98 -11.72
CA GLY A 45 1.20 -0.40 -11.09
C GLY A 45 1.26 -0.65 -9.58
N ILE A 46 0.12 -0.48 -8.90
CA ILE A 46 0.01 -0.70 -7.46
C ILE A 46 0.12 -2.18 -7.14
N SER A 47 -0.54 -3.07 -7.88
CA SER A 47 -0.44 -4.52 -7.62
C SER A 47 1.02 -4.98 -7.59
N PHE A 48 1.81 -4.55 -8.57
CA PHE A 48 3.22 -4.92 -8.64
C PHE A 48 4.05 -4.38 -7.46
N VAL A 49 3.88 -3.10 -7.12
CA VAL A 49 4.64 -2.46 -6.05
C VAL A 49 4.20 -2.96 -4.67
N MET A 50 2.92 -3.24 -4.49
CA MET A 50 2.36 -3.75 -3.23
C MET A 50 2.92 -5.11 -2.87
N ASP A 51 3.06 -6.03 -3.83
CA ASP A 51 3.67 -7.34 -3.56
C ASP A 51 5.10 -7.19 -3.01
N ILE A 52 5.89 -6.31 -3.63
CA ILE A 52 7.27 -6.02 -3.19
C ILE A 52 7.26 -5.36 -1.80
N ALA A 53 6.42 -4.35 -1.61
CA ALA A 53 6.36 -3.57 -0.37
C ALA A 53 5.90 -4.42 0.82
N LEU A 54 4.88 -5.26 0.63
CA LEU A 54 4.37 -6.17 1.65
C LEU A 54 5.43 -7.20 2.02
N LYS A 55 6.09 -7.81 1.03
CA LYS A 55 7.17 -8.76 1.27
C LYS A 55 8.29 -8.12 2.09
N ALA A 56 8.79 -6.96 1.66
CA ALA A 56 9.85 -6.25 2.36
C ALA A 56 9.44 -5.85 3.79
N ALA A 57 8.22 -5.36 3.98
CA ALA A 57 7.70 -4.98 5.30
C ALA A 57 7.61 -6.18 6.25
N ILE A 58 7.15 -7.34 5.75
CA ILE A 58 7.08 -8.58 6.53
C ILE A 58 8.49 -9.07 6.89
N GLU A 59 9.39 -9.15 5.91
CA GLU A 59 10.78 -9.59 6.12
C GLU A 59 11.48 -8.71 7.17
N GLU A 60 11.37 -7.39 7.02
CA GLU A 60 11.95 -6.42 7.96
C GLU A 60 11.35 -6.54 9.36
N ALA A 61 10.02 -6.67 9.46
CA ALA A 61 9.33 -6.81 10.75
C ALA A 61 9.74 -8.11 11.45
N VAL A 62 9.87 -9.22 10.73
CA VAL A 62 10.30 -10.51 11.28
C VAL A 62 11.76 -10.47 11.70
N GLU A 63 12.65 -9.93 10.88
CA GLU A 63 14.09 -9.86 11.16
C GLU A 63 14.38 -9.00 12.40
N LYS A 64 13.77 -7.81 12.50
CA LYS A 64 13.91 -6.94 13.67
C LYS A 64 13.45 -7.61 14.97
N ASN A 65 12.37 -8.38 14.92
CA ASN A 65 11.83 -9.09 16.08
C ASN A 65 12.60 -10.39 16.41
N ARG A 66 13.34 -10.97 15.45
CA ARG A 66 14.26 -12.09 15.69
C ARG A 66 15.50 -11.64 16.48
N GLN A 67 16.06 -10.48 16.14
CA GLN A 67 17.22 -9.92 16.85
C GLN A 67 16.88 -9.51 18.30
N THR A 68 15.63 -9.19 18.59
CA THR A 68 15.17 -8.89 19.96
C THR A 68 15.15 -10.14 20.85
N LYS A 69 14.87 -11.34 20.30
CA LYS A 69 14.86 -12.59 21.08
C LYS A 69 16.27 -13.08 21.46
N CYS A 70 17.32 -12.75 20.70
CA CYS A 70 18.71 -13.15 21.02
C CYS A 70 19.42 -12.21 22.01
N ARG A 71 18.96 -10.97 22.21
CA ARG A 71 19.60 -10.02 23.14
C ARG A 71 19.28 -10.25 24.62
N VAL A 72 18.29 -11.09 24.94
CA VAL A 72 17.86 -11.31 26.34
C VAL A 72 18.70 -12.39 27.04
N ILE A 73 19.61 -13.09 26.34
CA ILE A 73 20.40 -14.21 26.91
C ILE A 73 21.90 -13.88 27.11
N ARG A 74 22.27 -12.59 27.15
CA ARG A 74 23.63 -12.16 27.52
C ARG A 74 23.56 -11.00 28.50
N GLY A 75 23.24 -11.33 29.75
CA GLY A 75 23.14 -10.35 30.84
C GLY A 75 22.84 -11.01 32.17
N VAL A 76 23.59 -12.06 32.53
CA VAL A 76 23.86 -12.48 33.92
C VAL A 76 25.31 -12.94 33.97
#